data_AF-A0A9D4Q1Z3-F1
#
_entry.id   AF-A0A9D4Q1Z3-F1
#
_cell.length_a   1.000
_cell.length_b   1.000
_cell.length_c   1.000
_cell.angle_alpha   90.00
_cell.angle_beta   90.00
_cell.angle_gamma   90.00
#
_symmetry.space_group_name_H-M   'P 1'
#
loop_
_entity.id
_entity.type
_entity.pdbx_description
1 polymer ?
#
loop_
_entity_poly.entity_id
_entity_poly.type
_entity_poly.pdbx_seq_one_letter_code
_entity_poly.pdbx_strand_id
1 'polypeptide(L)'
;MYERAPGTCRMESQLYLEPHLFSQLTCARCYKYMPNLAFKNASRLTYCHGGWLCRGECGLECFQPYGNASDARILETFKKKFYADRWETCCHAARECCREMLEDELAEPAATKARDAGALRACEAHAYVGKPKHAKRPGVP
;
A
#
# COMPACT_ATOMS: atom_id res chain seq x y z
N MET A 1 7.59 19.54 3.75
CA MET A 1 6.58 19.21 2.73
C MET A 1 7.32 18.49 1.61
N TYR A 2 6.89 17.30 1.19
CA TYR A 2 7.52 16.60 0.07
C TYR A 2 6.78 17.02 -1.20
N GLU A 3 7.43 17.85 -2.01
CA GLU A 3 6.89 18.33 -3.28
C GLU A 3 6.84 17.19 -4.31
N ARG A 4 5.93 17.29 -5.29
CA ARG A 4 5.84 16.33 -6.39
C ARG A 4 7.16 16.30 -7.14
N ALA A 5 7.82 15.14 -7.17
CA ALA A 5 9.04 14.92 -7.93
C ALA A 5 8.78 13.82 -9.00
N PRO A 6 9.40 13.92 -10.19
CA PRO A 6 9.34 12.85 -11.18
C PRO A 6 9.80 11.53 -10.57
N GLY A 7 9.12 10.43 -10.87
CA GLY A 7 9.50 9.13 -10.33
C GLY A 7 8.91 8.82 -8.95
N THR A 8 8.04 9.69 -8.41
CA THR A 8 7.41 9.48 -7.10
C THR A 8 5.92 9.16 -7.20
N CYS A 9 5.45 8.37 -6.24
CA CYS A 9 4.08 7.91 -6.13
C CYS A 9 3.35 8.69 -5.03
N ARG A 10 2.14 9.18 -5.33
CA ARG A 10 1.32 9.97 -4.40
C ARG A 10 0.52 9.05 -3.47
N MET A 11 0.72 9.22 -2.17
CA MET A 11 -0.14 8.61 -1.14
C MET A 11 -1.41 9.43 -0.90
N GLU A 12 -2.43 8.79 -0.32
CA GLU A 12 -3.67 9.44 0.15
C GLU A 12 -3.39 10.66 1.05
N SER A 13 -2.37 10.54 1.91
CA SER A 13 -1.92 11.61 2.80
C SER A 13 -1.17 12.75 2.09
N GLN A 14 -1.27 12.85 0.75
CA GLN A 14 -0.64 13.89 -0.05
C GLN A 14 0.90 13.89 -0.02
N LEU A 15 1.49 12.77 0.41
CA LEU A 15 2.93 12.58 0.45
C LEU A 15 3.38 11.88 -0.83
N TYR A 16 4.43 12.40 -1.45
CA TYR A 16 5.09 11.81 -2.60
C TYR A 16 6.28 10.97 -2.13
N LEU A 17 6.35 9.72 -2.56
CA LEU A 17 7.39 8.78 -2.14
C LEU A 17 7.97 8.03 -3.34
N GLU A 18 9.26 7.72 -3.26
CA GLU A 18 9.90 6.76 -4.16
C GLU A 18 9.14 5.42 -4.17
N PRO A 19 9.10 4.68 -5.30
CA PRO A 19 8.23 3.51 -5.46
C PRO A 19 8.48 2.41 -4.43
N HIS A 20 9.74 2.26 -4.01
CA HIS A 20 10.14 1.32 -2.98
C HIS A 20 9.57 1.68 -1.61
N LEU A 21 9.76 2.93 -1.17
CA LEU A 21 9.24 3.44 0.10
C LEU A 21 7.71 3.47 0.11
N PHE A 22 7.11 3.85 -1.01
CA PHE A 22 5.68 3.81 -1.23
C PHE A 22 5.12 2.41 -1.00
N SER A 23 5.76 1.40 -1.59
CA SER A 23 5.33 0.02 -1.49
C SER A 23 5.48 -0.52 -0.06
N GLN A 24 6.60 -0.24 0.60
CA GLN A 24 6.84 -0.66 1.99
C GLN A 24 5.78 -0.09 2.93
N LEU A 25 5.56 1.23 2.85
CA LEU A 25 4.63 1.91 3.72
C LEU A 25 3.20 1.45 3.47
N THR A 26 2.81 1.30 2.20
CA THR A 26 1.46 0.86 1.83
C THR A 26 1.22 -0.59 2.23
N CYS A 27 2.19 -1.48 2.04
CA CYS A 27 2.12 -2.87 2.51
C CYS A 27 2.00 -2.99 4.04
N ALA A 28 2.74 -2.18 4.79
CA ALA A 28 2.64 -2.14 6.24
C ALA A 28 1.27 -1.59 6.69
N ARG A 29 0.72 -0.60 5.96
CA ARG A 29 -0.66 -0.12 6.18
C ARG A 29 -1.70 -1.19 5.84
N CYS A 30 -1.54 -1.94 4.76
CA CYS A 30 -2.39 -3.08 4.43
C CYS A 30 -2.45 -4.07 5.60
N TYR A 31 -1.28 -4.42 6.17
CA TYR A 31 -1.21 -5.29 7.35
C TYR A 31 -1.94 -4.68 8.55
N LYS A 32 -1.70 -3.39 8.84
CA LYS A 32 -2.36 -2.65 9.93
C LYS A 32 -3.89 -2.68 9.81
N TYR A 33 -4.44 -2.60 8.61
CA TYR A 33 -5.89 -2.59 8.41
C TYR A 33 -6.54 -3.97 8.44
N MET A 34 -5.77 -5.06 8.49
CA MET A 34 -6.33 -6.40 8.63
C MET A 34 -7.06 -6.55 9.98
N PRO A 35 -8.21 -7.25 10.00
CA PRO A 35 -8.98 -7.42 11.23
C PRO A 35 -8.23 -8.30 12.23
N ASN A 36 -8.42 -8.08 13.54
CA ASN A 36 -7.71 -8.83 14.59
C ASN A 36 -7.81 -10.36 14.44
N LEU A 37 -8.96 -10.86 14.00
CA LEU A 37 -9.20 -12.28 13.75
C LEU A 37 -8.35 -12.90 12.63
N ALA A 38 -7.70 -12.06 11.80
CA ALA A 38 -6.82 -12.51 10.73
C ALA A 38 -5.51 -13.12 11.26
N PHE A 39 -5.12 -12.75 12.49
CA PHE A 39 -3.85 -13.11 13.08
C PHE A 39 -3.97 -14.30 14.02
N LYS A 40 -2.88 -15.06 14.18
CA LYS A 40 -2.76 -16.05 15.26
C LYS A 40 -2.72 -15.30 16.60
N ASN A 41 -3.12 -15.96 17.68
CA ASN A 41 -3.15 -15.35 19.01
C ASN A 41 -1.79 -14.72 19.36
N ALA A 42 -1.81 -13.45 19.79
CA ALA A 42 -0.62 -12.66 20.17
C ALA A 42 0.47 -12.53 19.09
N SER A 43 0.19 -12.86 17.82
CA SER A 43 1.18 -12.79 16.74
C SER A 43 1.11 -11.51 15.90
N ARG A 44 0.07 -10.69 16.11
CA ARG A 44 -0.14 -9.45 15.37
C ARG A 44 1.02 -8.49 15.63
N LEU A 45 1.67 -8.03 14.57
CA LEU A 45 2.75 -7.06 14.64
C LEU A 45 2.20 -5.63 14.80
N THR A 46 2.95 -4.81 15.53
CA THR A 46 2.66 -3.39 15.73
C THR A 46 3.14 -2.62 14.51
N TYR A 47 2.25 -1.81 13.92
CA TYR A 47 2.63 -0.88 12.86
C TYR A 47 3.38 0.32 13.46
N CYS A 48 4.60 0.53 12.97
CA CYS A 48 5.52 1.56 13.42
C CYS A 48 5.79 2.60 12.34
N HIS A 49 6.40 3.71 12.74
CA HIS A 49 6.74 4.79 11.82
C HIS A 49 7.64 4.28 10.68
N GLY A 50 7.49 4.83 9.48
CA GLY A 50 8.32 4.45 8.32
C GLY A 50 7.94 3.13 7.64
N GLY A 51 6.82 2.51 7.99
CA GLY A 51 6.37 1.27 7.35
C GLY A 51 6.98 0.00 7.94
N TRP A 52 7.45 0.07 9.19
CA TRP A 52 7.95 -1.09 9.92
C TRP A 52 6.81 -1.83 10.65
N LEU A 53 6.93 -3.15 10.73
CA LEU A 53 6.05 -4.02 11.51
C LEU A 53 6.89 -4.70 12.58
N CYS A 54 6.69 -4.37 13.85
CA CYS A 54 7.54 -4.83 14.95
C CYS A 54 6.79 -5.80 15.86
N ARG A 55 7.52 -6.74 16.47
CA ARG A 55 6.97 -7.57 17.53
C ARG A 55 7.01 -6.79 18.84
N GLY A 56 5.83 -6.46 19.38
CA GLY A 56 5.73 -5.65 20.60
C GLY A 56 5.91 -4.16 20.33
N GLU A 57 6.80 -3.50 21.07
CA GLU A 57 7.07 -2.07 20.95
C GLU A 57 7.92 -1.76 19.70
N CYS A 58 7.75 -0.55 19.16
CA CYS A 58 8.52 -0.11 17.99
C CYS A 58 10.02 -0.04 18.30
N GLY A 59 10.83 -0.67 17.45
CA GLY A 59 12.30 -0.72 17.59
C GLY A 59 12.85 -2.10 17.94
N LEU A 60 12.00 -3.04 18.37
CA LEU A 60 12.38 -4.43 18.65
C LEU A 60 11.83 -5.37 17.57
N GLU A 61 12.68 -6.27 17.06
CA GLU A 61 12.33 -7.30 16.07
C GLU A 61 11.37 -6.78 14.97
N CYS A 62 11.86 -5.81 14.19
CA CYS A 62 11.06 -5.14 13.15
C CYS A 62 11.28 -5.73 11.77
N PHE A 63 10.19 -5.77 11.00
CA PHE A 63 10.09 -6.37 9.69
C PHE A 63 9.62 -5.30 8.70
N GLN A 64 10.30 -5.17 7.57
CA GLN A 64 9.92 -4.21 6.52
C GLN A 64 9.33 -4.98 5.34
N PRO A 65 8.01 -4.88 5.09
CA PRO A 65 7.37 -5.66 4.04
C PRO A 65 7.77 -5.13 2.66
N TYR A 66 8.38 -5.95 1.80
CA TYR A 66 8.56 -5.69 0.36
C TYR A 66 9.37 -6.79 -0.34
N GLY A 67 8.76 -7.93 -0.66
CA GLY A 67 9.38 -8.97 -1.50
C GLY A 67 10.70 -9.51 -0.97
N ASN A 68 10.90 -9.43 0.35
CA ASN A 68 12.14 -9.78 1.03
C ASN A 68 11.89 -10.86 2.10
N ALA A 69 12.93 -11.26 2.82
CA ALA A 69 12.82 -12.29 3.87
C ALA A 69 11.87 -11.91 5.03
N SER A 70 11.59 -10.62 5.22
CA SER A 70 10.63 -10.14 6.22
C SER A 70 9.21 -10.55 5.89
N ASP A 71 8.87 -10.65 4.59
CA ASP A 71 7.52 -11.05 4.17
C ASP A 71 7.17 -12.44 4.70
N ALA A 72 8.13 -13.38 4.72
CA ALA A 72 7.91 -14.71 5.31
C ALA A 72 7.53 -14.64 6.80
N ARG A 73 8.21 -13.80 7.58
CA ARG A 73 7.91 -13.59 9.02
C ARG A 73 6.57 -12.92 9.24
N ILE A 74 6.19 -12.00 8.36
CA ILE A 74 4.89 -11.32 8.40
C ILE A 74 3.78 -12.31 8.04
N LEU A 75 3.97 -13.14 7.01
CA LEU A 75 3.04 -14.16 6.55
C LEU A 75 2.75 -15.21 7.65
N GLU A 76 3.78 -15.58 8.43
CA GLU A 76 3.66 -16.50 9.56
C GLU A 76 2.67 -16.02 10.64
N THR A 77 2.39 -14.71 10.73
CA THR A 77 1.46 -14.13 11.72
C THR A 77 0.00 -14.37 11.37
N PHE A 78 -0.33 -14.65 10.10
CA PHE A 78 -1.71 -14.88 9.70
C PHE A 78 -2.20 -16.27 10.14
N LYS A 79 -3.43 -16.32 10.65
CA LYS A 79 -4.07 -17.56 11.13
C LYS A 79 -4.47 -18.51 9.99
N LYS A 80 -4.81 -17.96 8.83
CA LYS A 80 -5.24 -18.70 7.64
C LYS A 80 -4.59 -18.11 6.40
N LYS A 81 -4.28 -18.97 5.44
CA LYS A 81 -3.73 -18.57 4.13
C LYS A 81 -4.57 -17.49 3.45
N PHE A 82 -5.89 -17.57 3.54
CA PHE A 82 -6.81 -16.56 3.01
C PHE A 82 -6.49 -15.11 3.43
N TYR A 83 -6.07 -14.89 4.69
CA TYR A 83 -5.71 -13.54 5.15
C TYR A 83 -4.34 -13.10 4.64
N ALA A 84 -3.38 -14.03 4.57
CA ALA A 84 -2.10 -13.79 3.93
C ALA A 84 -2.29 -13.37 2.47
N ASP A 85 -3.05 -14.16 1.69
CA ASP A 85 -3.34 -13.88 0.28
C ASP A 85 -4.01 -12.49 0.09
N ARG A 86 -4.91 -12.10 1.01
CA ARG A 86 -5.53 -10.76 0.99
C ARG A 86 -4.54 -9.64 1.23
N TRP A 87 -3.63 -9.83 2.19
CA TRP A 87 -2.58 -8.86 2.46
C TRP A 87 -1.63 -8.72 1.28
N GLU A 88 -1.19 -9.83 0.68
CA GLU A 88 -0.37 -9.83 -0.54
C GLU A 88 -1.08 -9.16 -1.72
N THR A 89 -2.38 -9.43 -1.89
CA THR A 89 -3.20 -8.77 -2.93
C THR A 89 -3.26 -7.26 -2.71
N CYS A 90 -3.39 -6.79 -1.47
CA CYS A 90 -3.35 -5.37 -1.13
C CYS A 90 -1.99 -4.74 -1.47
N CYS A 91 -0.90 -5.43 -1.13
CA CYS A 91 0.46 -5.05 -1.51
C CYS A 91 0.65 -4.95 -3.03
N HIS A 92 0.18 -5.95 -3.76
CA HIS A 92 0.28 -5.98 -5.22
C HIS A 92 -0.51 -4.83 -5.85
N ALA A 93 -1.75 -4.61 -5.40
CA ALA A 93 -2.58 -3.52 -5.91
C ALA A 93 -1.95 -2.14 -5.65
N ALA A 94 -1.29 -1.96 -4.50
CA ALA A 94 -0.54 -0.73 -4.21
C ALA A 94 0.64 -0.51 -5.17
N ARG A 95 1.40 -1.58 -5.48
CA ARG A 95 2.52 -1.53 -6.42
C ARG A 95 2.04 -1.18 -7.83
N GLU A 96 0.98 -1.83 -8.28
CA GLU A 96 0.37 -1.56 -9.58
C GLU A 96 -0.14 -0.13 -9.68
N CYS A 97 -0.81 0.37 -8.65
CA CYS A 97 -1.27 1.75 -8.59
C CYS A 97 -0.10 2.76 -8.67
N CYS A 98 1.04 2.46 -8.02
CA CYS A 98 2.25 3.26 -8.16
C CYS A 98 2.85 3.17 -9.57
N ARG A 99 2.90 1.98 -10.17
CA ARG A 99 3.35 1.78 -11.55
C ARG A 99 2.49 2.60 -12.54
N GLU A 100 1.17 2.54 -12.42
CA GLU A 100 0.24 3.33 -13.25
C GLU A 100 0.49 4.84 -13.10
N MET A 101 0.70 5.33 -11.87
CA MET A 101 1.03 6.76 -11.66
C MET A 101 2.31 7.17 -12.39
N LEU A 102 3.34 6.33 -12.40
CA LEU A 102 4.60 6.62 -13.06
C LEU A 102 4.50 6.50 -14.58
N GLU A 103 3.73 5.54 -15.07
CA GLU A 103 3.45 5.38 -16.51
C GLU A 103 2.67 6.58 -17.05
N ASP A 104 1.68 7.08 -16.30
CA ASP A 104 0.95 8.32 -16.64
C ASP A 104 1.89 9.54 -16.67
N GLU A 105 2.89 9.63 -15.79
CA GLU A 105 3.90 10.70 -15.81
C GLU A 105 4.83 10.63 -17.03
N LEU A 106 5.12 9.43 -17.52
CA LEU A 106 6.00 9.19 -18.68
C LEU A 106 5.26 9.29 -20.03
N ALA A 107 3.97 8.96 -20.05
CA ALA A 107 3.11 9.04 -21.22
C ALA A 107 2.73 10.48 -21.61
N GLU A 108 3.13 11.47 -20.82
CA GLU A 108 2.97 12.89 -21.09
C GLU A 108 4.20 13.49 -21.81
N PRO A 109 4.28 13.39 -23.15
CA PRO A 109 4.88 14.46 -23.94
C PRO A 109 3.80 15.14 -24.82
N ALA A 110 3.61 16.45 -24.60
CA ALA A 110 3.07 17.44 -25.55
C ALA A 110 1.56 17.76 -25.63
N ALA A 111 0.67 17.27 -24.76
CA ALA A 111 -0.74 17.72 -24.77
C ALA A 111 -1.11 18.49 -23.49
N THR A 112 -0.98 19.81 -23.54
CA THR A 112 -1.65 20.76 -22.63
C THR A 112 -1.22 20.72 -21.16
N LYS A 113 -0.21 21.54 -20.85
CA LYS A 113 -0.25 22.34 -19.62
C LYS A 113 -1.63 23.02 -19.56
N ALA A 114 -2.35 22.83 -18.45
CA ALA A 114 -3.71 23.32 -18.18
C ALA A 114 -4.85 22.39 -18.63
N ARG A 115 -5.04 21.29 -17.91
CA ARG A 115 -6.38 20.86 -17.50
C ARG A 115 -6.32 19.95 -16.27
N ASP A 116 -6.94 20.45 -15.20
CA ASP A 116 -7.36 19.73 -14.01
C ASP A 116 -6.28 19.10 -13.10
N ALA A 117 -5.85 19.90 -12.11
CA ALA A 117 -5.33 19.44 -10.82
C ALA A 117 -6.37 18.65 -9.98
N GLY A 118 -7.30 17.93 -10.63
CA GLY A 118 -8.53 17.42 -10.02
C GLY A 118 -8.58 15.90 -9.77
N ALA A 119 -7.67 15.10 -10.30
CA ALA A 119 -7.78 13.64 -10.17
C ALA A 119 -6.43 12.90 -10.15
N LEU A 120 -5.45 13.38 -9.39
CA LEU A 120 -4.28 12.55 -9.06
C LEU A 120 -4.78 11.34 -8.24
N ARG A 121 -4.77 10.14 -8.83
CA ARG A 121 -5.06 8.89 -8.12
C ARG A 121 -4.15 8.77 -6.91
N ALA A 122 -4.71 8.45 -5.76
CA ALA A 122 -3.96 8.12 -4.56
C ALA A 122 -4.32 6.68 -4.17
N CYS A 123 -3.32 5.86 -3.85
CA CYS A 123 -3.59 4.46 -3.51
C CYS A 123 -4.01 4.33 -2.04
N GLU A 124 -5.20 3.79 -1.80
CA GLU A 124 -5.79 3.63 -0.47
C GLU A 124 -5.66 2.19 0.03
N ALA A 125 -4.72 1.93 0.95
CA ALA A 125 -4.50 0.58 1.51
C ALA A 125 -5.77 -0.04 2.13
N HIS A 126 -6.65 0.77 2.74
CA HIS A 126 -7.86 0.31 3.39
C HIS A 126 -8.94 -0.18 2.39
N ALA A 127 -8.93 0.35 1.16
CA ALA A 127 -9.88 -0.03 0.11
C ALA A 127 -9.74 -1.50 -0.32
N TYR A 128 -8.54 -2.07 -0.16
CA TYR A 128 -8.21 -3.44 -0.59
C TYR A 128 -8.43 -4.50 0.50
N VAL A 129 -8.50 -4.11 1.78
CA VAL A 129 -8.62 -5.05 2.92
C VAL A 129 -10.08 -5.43 3.25
N GLY A 130 -11.07 -4.73 2.66
CA GLY A 130 -12.48 -4.85 3.03
C GLY A 130 -13.50 -5.16 1.94
N LYS A 131 -13.14 -5.22 0.65
CA LYS A 131 -14.15 -5.40 -0.42
C LYS A 131 -14.20 -6.85 -0.94
N PRO A 132 -15.33 -7.58 -0.83
CA PRO A 132 -15.62 -8.63 -1.80
C PRO A 132 -15.68 -8.01 -3.20
N LYS A 133 -15.15 -8.71 -4.20
CA LYS A 133 -15.10 -8.25 -5.60
C LYS A 133 -16.51 -7.94 -6.13
N HIS A 134 -16.93 -6.68 -6.06
CA HIS A 134 -17.93 -6.09 -6.95
C HIS A 134 -17.80 -4.56 -6.91
N ALA A 135 -16.77 -4.02 -7.59
CA ALA A 135 -16.82 -2.65 -8.05
C ALA A 135 -17.55 -2.65 -9.41
N LYS A 136 -18.87 -2.46 -9.35
CA LYS A 136 -19.67 -2.03 -10.49
C LYS A 136 -19.08 -0.70 -10.96
N ARG A 137 -18.72 -0.60 -12.25
CA ARG A 137 -18.41 0.69 -12.88
C ARG A 137 -19.58 1.65 -12.60
N PRO A 138 -19.36 2.89 -12.11
CA PRO A 138 -20.40 3.90 -12.19
C PRO A 138 -20.66 4.17 -13.67
N GLY A 139 -21.92 3.99 -14.07
CA GLY A 139 -22.39 4.27 -15.41
C GLY A 139 -22.17 5.74 -15.76
N VAL A 140 -21.69 5.96 -16.97
CA VAL A 140 -21.74 7.26 -17.63
C VAL A 140 -23.21 7.47 -18.06
N PRO A 141 -23.84 8.61 -17.74
CA PRO A 141 -25.18 8.94 -18.23
C PRO A 141 -25.20 9.13 -19.75
#